data_AF-A0A520GWY9-F1
#
_entry.id   AF-A0A520GWY9-F1
#
_cell.length_a   1.000
_cell.length_b   1.000
_cell.length_c   1.000
_cell.angle_alpha   90.00
_cell.angle_beta   90.00
_cell.angle_gamma   90.00
#
_symmetry.space_group_name_H-M   'P 1'
#
loop_
_entity.id
_entity.type
_entity.pdbx_description
1 polymer ?
#
loop_
_entity_poly.entity_id
_entity_poly.type
_entity_poly.pdbx_seq_one_letter_code
_entity_poly.pdbx_strand_id
1 'polypeptide(L)'
;MENDLIEPFKTNLGNFIAAMRSAGMTVKINATYRPDKRAFLMHFSGKVASGAIAPENVPTYATHKVATYIASQDLDEYAADLEIEWDHGDLAKSKKAALAMQTGYSTVFPPAYPSKHTARLAVDMWITWTGVSVEKPTPHFEITIKNAKNEAVVISTKIQNVDHDTASHNETLQLVGRSYGVQKLVSDKPHWSDNGR
;
A
#
# COMPACT_ATOMS: atom_id res chain seq x y z
N MET A 1 -0.05 -15.80 7.98
CA MET A 1 0.44 -14.89 6.93
C MET A 1 -0.62 -14.83 5.86
N GLU A 2 -0.86 -13.66 5.25
CA GLU A 2 -1.93 -13.54 4.25
C GLU A 2 -1.66 -14.45 3.06
N ASN A 3 -2.65 -15.27 2.70
CA ASN A 3 -2.51 -16.32 1.68
C ASN A 3 -2.55 -15.80 0.26
N ASP A 4 -2.80 -14.51 0.12
CA ASP A 4 -3.06 -13.80 -1.11
C ASP A 4 -1.82 -13.00 -1.59
N LEU A 5 -0.69 -13.07 -0.86
CA LEU A 5 0.61 -12.58 -1.30
C LEU A 5 1.43 -13.69 -1.98
N ILE A 6 2.35 -13.30 -2.87
CA ILE A 6 3.22 -14.24 -3.60
C ILE A 6 4.67 -14.21 -3.11
N GLU A 7 5.41 -15.29 -3.33
CA GLU A 7 6.83 -15.39 -2.98
C GLU A 7 7.71 -14.58 -3.95
N PRO A 8 8.88 -14.05 -3.50
CA PRO A 8 9.40 -14.12 -2.13
C PRO A 8 8.81 -13.07 -1.18
N PHE A 9 7.96 -12.15 -1.68
CA PHE A 9 7.43 -11.04 -0.90
C PHE A 9 6.63 -11.50 0.32
N LYS A 10 5.82 -12.55 0.18
CA LYS A 10 5.07 -13.17 1.27
C LYS A 10 5.99 -13.55 2.43
N THR A 11 7.00 -14.39 2.21
CA THR A 11 7.94 -14.81 3.25
C THR A 11 8.70 -13.62 3.85
N ASN A 12 9.17 -12.71 2.99
CA ASN A 12 9.89 -11.50 3.38
C ASN A 12 9.07 -10.60 4.32
N LEU A 13 7.81 -10.34 3.96
CA LEU A 13 6.88 -9.59 4.80
C LEU A 13 6.62 -10.29 6.13
N GLY A 14 6.52 -11.63 6.12
CA GLY A 14 6.35 -12.42 7.34
C GLY A 14 7.47 -12.24 8.33
N ASN A 15 8.70 -12.32 7.84
CA ASN A 15 9.89 -12.15 8.66
C ASN A 15 9.98 -10.71 9.20
N PHE A 16 9.67 -9.70 8.38
CA PHE A 16 9.66 -8.32 8.83
C PHE A 16 8.61 -8.05 9.90
N ILE A 17 7.36 -8.50 9.70
CA ILE A 17 6.28 -8.36 10.69
C ILE A 17 6.62 -9.11 11.99
N ALA A 18 7.20 -10.30 11.90
CA ALA A 18 7.64 -11.06 13.05
C ALA A 18 8.73 -10.33 13.84
N ALA A 19 9.71 -9.72 13.16
CA ALA A 19 10.75 -8.91 13.80
C ALA A 19 10.17 -7.69 14.51
N MET A 20 9.24 -6.96 13.86
CA MET A 20 8.53 -5.83 14.47
C MET A 20 7.77 -6.24 15.73
N ARG A 21 6.98 -7.32 15.66
CA ARG A 21 6.21 -7.82 16.80
C ARG A 21 7.09 -8.32 17.93
N SER A 22 8.20 -8.98 17.61
CA SER A 22 9.18 -9.44 18.61
C SER A 22 9.86 -8.27 19.34
N ALA A 23 10.00 -7.12 18.67
CA ALA A 23 10.50 -5.89 19.28
C ALA A 23 9.46 -5.18 20.17
N GLY A 24 8.20 -5.62 20.16
CA GLY A 24 7.09 -4.98 20.89
C GLY A 24 6.29 -3.96 20.07
N MET A 25 6.48 -3.89 18.74
CA MET A 25 5.68 -3.04 17.87
C MET A 25 4.32 -3.68 17.56
N THR A 26 3.29 -2.85 17.41
CA THR A 26 1.99 -3.27 16.89
C THR A 26 1.94 -3.06 15.38
N VAL A 27 1.53 -4.10 14.66
CA VAL A 27 1.36 -4.09 13.20
C VAL A 27 -0.06 -4.52 12.85
N LYS A 28 -0.82 -3.61 12.22
CA LYS A 28 -2.17 -3.86 11.69
C LYS A 28 -2.11 -3.82 10.17
N ILE A 29 -2.50 -4.92 9.52
CA ILE A 29 -2.63 -4.96 8.06
C ILE A 29 -4.01 -4.40 7.67
N ASN A 30 -4.03 -3.51 6.70
CA ASN A 30 -5.23 -2.86 6.19
C ASN A 30 -5.65 -3.41 4.83
N ALA A 31 -4.69 -3.70 3.95
CA ALA A 31 -4.94 -4.28 2.63
C ALA A 31 -3.70 -4.97 2.07
N THR A 32 -3.91 -5.99 1.26
CA THR A 32 -2.88 -6.74 0.53
C THR A 32 -3.30 -6.88 -0.92
N TYR A 33 -4.17 -7.83 -1.26
CA TYR A 33 -4.66 -7.97 -2.62
C TYR A 33 -5.71 -6.92 -3.00
N ARG A 34 -5.56 -6.34 -4.19
CA ARG A 34 -6.57 -5.49 -4.84
C ARG A 34 -6.92 -6.09 -6.21
N PRO A 35 -8.14 -6.59 -6.41
CA PRO A 35 -8.56 -7.12 -7.72
C PRO A 35 -8.31 -6.13 -8.85
N ASP A 36 -7.92 -6.62 -10.03
CA ASP A 36 -7.47 -5.77 -11.15
C ASP A 36 -8.57 -4.80 -11.60
N LYS A 37 -9.81 -5.29 -11.75
CA LYS A 37 -10.98 -4.45 -12.07
C LYS A 37 -11.20 -3.36 -11.04
N ARG A 38 -11.10 -3.70 -9.75
CA ARG A 38 -11.21 -2.69 -8.68
C ARG A 38 -10.10 -1.64 -8.80
N ALA A 39 -8.87 -2.04 -9.06
CA ALA A 39 -7.75 -1.11 -9.24
C ALA A 39 -7.96 -0.21 -10.47
N PHE A 40 -8.44 -0.76 -11.58
CA PHE A 40 -8.79 -0.04 -12.80
C PHE A 40 -9.86 1.03 -12.52
N LEU A 41 -10.97 0.64 -11.86
CA LEU A 41 -12.06 1.54 -11.50
C LEU A 41 -11.59 2.65 -10.55
N MET A 42 -10.82 2.32 -9.52
CA MET A 42 -10.26 3.30 -8.58
C MET A 42 -9.34 4.31 -9.29
N HIS A 43 -8.52 3.85 -10.23
CA HIS A 43 -7.59 4.69 -10.97
C HIS A 43 -8.30 5.67 -11.90
N PHE A 44 -9.17 5.15 -12.78
CA PHE A 44 -9.81 5.98 -13.79
C PHE A 44 -10.92 6.87 -13.21
N SER A 45 -11.63 6.43 -12.16
CA SER A 45 -12.57 7.32 -11.46
C SER A 45 -11.88 8.55 -10.88
N GLY A 46 -10.72 8.38 -10.21
CA GLY A 46 -9.95 9.52 -9.73
C GLY A 46 -9.43 10.41 -10.85
N LYS A 47 -8.96 9.84 -11.97
CA LYS A 47 -8.46 10.63 -13.11
C LYS A 47 -9.59 11.43 -13.77
N VAL A 48 -10.77 10.84 -13.98
CA VAL A 48 -11.92 11.56 -14.54
C VAL A 48 -12.40 12.62 -13.56
N ALA A 49 -12.55 12.30 -12.27
CA ALA A 49 -13.01 13.25 -11.25
C ALA A 49 -12.10 14.49 -11.15
N SER A 50 -10.78 14.30 -11.19
CA SER A 50 -9.80 15.40 -11.19
C SER A 50 -9.70 16.14 -12.53
N GLY A 51 -10.20 15.56 -13.62
CA GLY A 51 -10.02 16.08 -14.99
C GLY A 51 -8.64 15.78 -15.59
N ALA A 52 -7.89 14.85 -15.01
CA ALA A 52 -6.62 14.38 -15.54
C ALA A 52 -6.77 13.52 -16.81
N ILE A 53 -7.97 13.01 -17.08
CA ILE A 53 -8.35 12.34 -18.33
C ILE A 53 -9.77 12.75 -18.71
N ALA A 54 -10.04 12.90 -20.01
CA ALA A 54 -11.41 13.10 -20.49
C ALA A 54 -12.19 11.77 -20.40
N PRO A 55 -13.48 11.78 -20.05
CA PRO A 55 -14.29 10.57 -19.91
C PRO A 55 -14.25 9.64 -21.13
N GLU A 56 -14.35 10.21 -22.33
CA GLU A 56 -14.32 9.51 -23.62
C GLU A 56 -12.95 8.92 -23.97
N ASN A 57 -11.89 9.37 -23.29
CA ASN A 57 -10.52 8.92 -23.49
C ASN A 57 -10.10 7.83 -22.49
N VAL A 58 -10.99 7.41 -21.59
CA VAL A 58 -10.71 6.28 -20.69
C VAL A 58 -10.64 4.99 -21.53
N PRO A 59 -9.52 4.24 -21.51
CA PRO A 59 -9.42 3.01 -22.26
C PRO A 59 -10.41 1.97 -21.71
N THR A 60 -10.82 1.00 -22.53
CA THR A 60 -11.62 -0.12 -22.03
C THR A 60 -10.79 -1.03 -21.13
N TYR A 61 -11.42 -1.73 -20.19
CA TYR A 61 -10.71 -2.71 -19.36
C TYR A 61 -10.01 -3.77 -20.22
N ALA A 62 -10.66 -4.28 -21.26
CA ALA A 62 -10.10 -5.29 -22.14
C ALA A 62 -8.78 -4.86 -22.83
N THR A 63 -8.66 -3.58 -23.18
CA THR A 63 -7.45 -3.04 -23.84
C THR A 63 -6.39 -2.56 -22.85
N HIS A 64 -6.76 -2.27 -21.61
CA HIS A 64 -5.85 -1.71 -20.61
C HIS A 64 -5.41 -2.72 -19.53
N LYS A 65 -6.06 -3.87 -19.42
CA LYS A 65 -5.70 -4.89 -18.43
C LYS A 65 -4.25 -5.35 -18.61
N VAL A 66 -3.50 -5.33 -17.52
CA VAL A 66 -2.10 -5.75 -17.50
C VAL A 66 -1.96 -7.00 -16.64
N ALA A 67 -1.65 -8.14 -17.28
CA ALA A 67 -1.33 -9.35 -16.55
C ALA A 67 0.08 -9.22 -15.93
N THR A 68 0.15 -8.86 -14.64
CA THR A 68 1.40 -8.93 -13.87
C THR A 68 1.49 -10.25 -13.10
N TYR A 69 0.38 -10.68 -12.53
CA TYR A 69 0.15 -12.00 -11.93
C TYR A 69 -1.37 -12.19 -11.78
N ILE A 70 -1.89 -13.37 -12.11
CA ILE A 70 -3.30 -13.72 -11.91
C ILE A 70 -3.32 -15.06 -11.18
N ALA A 71 -3.81 -15.08 -9.95
CA ALA A 71 -3.97 -16.35 -9.24
C ALA A 71 -5.07 -17.16 -9.93
N SER A 72 -5.01 -18.49 -9.84
CA SER A 72 -6.04 -19.36 -10.44
C SER A 72 -7.44 -18.99 -9.99
N GLN A 73 -7.60 -18.59 -8.73
CA GLN A 73 -8.87 -18.14 -8.15
C GLN A 73 -9.40 -16.81 -8.71
N ASP A 74 -8.57 -16.01 -9.39
CA ASP A 74 -8.97 -14.72 -9.96
C ASP A 74 -9.12 -14.78 -11.49
N LEU A 75 -8.84 -15.92 -12.12
CA LEU A 75 -8.82 -16.05 -13.58
C LEU A 75 -10.17 -15.70 -14.21
N ASP A 76 -11.27 -16.17 -13.60
CA ASP A 76 -12.62 -15.91 -14.10
C ASP A 76 -12.97 -14.43 -14.01
N GLU A 77 -12.66 -13.77 -12.89
CA GLU A 77 -12.87 -12.33 -12.71
C GLU A 77 -12.05 -11.52 -13.72
N TYR A 78 -10.79 -11.91 -13.94
CA TYR A 78 -9.90 -11.26 -14.90
C TYR A 78 -10.34 -11.45 -16.35
N ALA A 79 -10.89 -12.61 -16.69
CA ALA A 79 -11.34 -12.95 -18.04
C ALA A 79 -12.61 -12.21 -18.43
N ALA A 80 -13.54 -11.99 -17.50
CA ALA A 80 -14.78 -11.30 -17.76
C ALA A 80 -14.54 -9.84 -18.19
N ASP A 81 -15.40 -9.32 -19.07
CA ASP A 81 -15.40 -7.90 -19.40
C ASP A 81 -15.86 -7.04 -18.22
N LEU A 82 -15.62 -5.73 -18.34
CA LEU A 82 -16.07 -4.72 -17.40
C LEU A 82 -16.84 -3.66 -18.17
N GLU A 83 -18.17 -3.76 -18.12
CA GLU A 83 -19.06 -2.77 -18.68
C GLU A 83 -19.08 -1.53 -17.78
N ILE A 84 -18.59 -0.41 -18.31
CA ILE A 84 -18.58 0.86 -17.60
C ILE A 84 -18.78 2.01 -18.59
N GLU A 85 -19.75 2.86 -18.29
CA GLU A 85 -20.00 4.11 -19.00
C GLU A 85 -19.28 5.26 -18.29
N TRP A 86 -18.19 5.73 -18.89
CA TRP A 86 -17.43 6.88 -18.39
C TRP A 86 -18.00 8.20 -18.90
N ASP A 87 -18.45 8.25 -20.15
CA ASP A 87 -18.93 9.47 -20.79
C ASP A 87 -20.46 9.56 -20.75
N HIS A 88 -20.98 10.46 -19.90
CA HIS A 88 -22.41 10.63 -19.70
C HIS A 88 -23.00 11.67 -20.67
N GLY A 89 -22.29 11.99 -21.75
CA GLY A 89 -22.64 13.01 -22.75
C GLY A 89 -22.56 14.44 -22.22
N ASP A 90 -22.06 14.61 -20.99
CA ASP A 90 -21.87 15.89 -20.31
C ASP A 90 -20.71 15.76 -19.33
N LEU A 91 -19.68 16.59 -19.51
CA LEU A 91 -18.46 16.52 -18.72
C LEU A 91 -18.72 16.69 -17.22
N ALA A 92 -19.65 17.55 -16.82
CA ALA A 92 -19.94 17.78 -15.40
C ALA A 92 -20.61 16.55 -14.77
N LYS A 93 -21.53 15.88 -15.49
CA LYS A 93 -22.13 14.61 -15.07
C LYS A 93 -21.09 13.50 -14.95
N SER A 94 -20.23 13.33 -15.96
CA SER A 94 -19.16 12.32 -15.94
C SER A 94 -18.22 12.51 -14.76
N LYS A 95 -17.74 13.74 -14.51
CA LYS A 95 -16.89 14.07 -13.34
C LYS A 95 -17.59 13.80 -12.01
N LYS A 96 -18.89 14.12 -11.91
CA LYS A 96 -19.68 13.88 -10.69
C LYS A 96 -19.85 12.39 -10.41
N ALA A 97 -20.15 11.59 -11.42
CA ALA A 97 -20.28 10.13 -11.29
C ALA A 97 -18.93 9.49 -10.90
N ALA A 98 -17.84 9.91 -11.55
CA ALA A 98 -16.49 9.47 -11.23
C ALA A 98 -16.09 9.85 -9.79
N LEU A 99 -16.42 11.06 -9.33
CA LEU A 99 -16.16 11.48 -7.95
C LEU A 99 -16.96 10.65 -6.93
N ALA A 100 -18.22 10.30 -7.25
CA ALA A 100 -19.02 9.44 -6.39
C ALA A 100 -18.41 8.04 -6.26
N MET A 101 -17.91 7.47 -7.36
CA MET A 101 -17.17 6.20 -7.36
C MET A 101 -15.87 6.30 -6.56
N GLN A 102 -15.06 7.35 -6.78
CA GLN A 102 -13.84 7.61 -6.05
C GLN A 102 -14.10 7.71 -4.53
N THR A 103 -15.15 8.44 -4.14
CA THR A 103 -15.59 8.57 -2.75
C THR A 103 -16.01 7.22 -2.17
N GLY A 104 -16.74 6.40 -2.93
CA GLY A 104 -17.12 5.04 -2.52
C GLY A 104 -15.92 4.13 -2.25
N TYR A 105 -14.81 4.34 -2.96
CA TYR A 105 -13.54 3.64 -2.71
C TYR A 105 -12.68 4.27 -1.61
N SER A 106 -13.11 5.38 -1.01
CA SER A 106 -12.37 6.12 0.02
C SER A 106 -10.96 6.53 -0.44
N THR A 107 -10.80 6.90 -1.71
CA THR A 107 -9.52 7.35 -2.27
C THR A 107 -9.49 8.87 -2.45
N VAL A 108 -8.46 9.54 -1.95
CA VAL A 108 -8.29 11.00 -2.14
C VAL A 108 -7.62 11.32 -3.47
N PHE A 109 -6.69 10.47 -3.89
CA PHE A 109 -5.95 10.57 -5.15
C PHE A 109 -6.13 9.29 -5.99
N PRO A 110 -5.98 9.36 -7.32
CA PRO A 110 -6.02 8.18 -8.18
C PRO A 110 -4.91 7.20 -7.77
N PRO A 111 -5.22 5.99 -7.29
CA PRO A 111 -4.19 5.00 -6.99
C PRO A 111 -3.46 4.58 -8.26
N ALA A 112 -2.24 4.03 -8.14
CA ALA A 112 -1.52 3.49 -9.28
C ALA A 112 -2.31 2.36 -9.97
N TYR A 113 -2.30 2.37 -11.30
CA TYR A 113 -2.71 1.25 -12.14
C TYR A 113 -1.72 1.12 -13.31
N PRO A 114 -1.11 -0.06 -13.54
CA PRO A 114 -1.19 -1.27 -12.70
C PRO A 114 -0.63 -1.06 -11.28
N SER A 115 -1.12 -1.81 -10.30
CA SER A 115 -0.78 -1.67 -8.88
C SER A 115 0.00 -2.87 -8.34
N LYS A 116 0.93 -2.65 -7.40
CA LYS A 116 1.61 -3.73 -6.67
C LYS A 116 0.66 -4.55 -5.78
N HIS A 117 -0.44 -3.97 -5.32
CA HIS A 117 -1.50 -4.74 -4.64
C HIS A 117 -2.15 -5.77 -5.56
N THR A 118 -2.38 -5.40 -6.82
CA THR A 118 -2.90 -6.33 -7.83
C THR A 118 -1.87 -7.41 -8.16
N ALA A 119 -0.59 -7.04 -8.22
CA ALA A 119 0.50 -7.98 -8.38
C ALA A 119 0.77 -8.85 -7.14
N ARG A 120 0.04 -8.68 -6.03
CA ARG A 120 0.22 -9.41 -4.77
C ARG A 120 1.61 -9.24 -4.14
N LEU A 121 2.21 -8.08 -4.39
CA LEU A 121 3.56 -7.67 -3.99
C LEU A 121 3.57 -6.39 -3.12
N ALA A 122 2.42 -6.01 -2.56
CA ALA A 122 2.29 -4.88 -1.66
C ALA A 122 1.38 -5.18 -0.47
N VAL A 123 1.56 -4.36 0.57
CA VAL A 123 0.75 -4.33 1.77
C VAL A 123 0.59 -2.88 2.23
N ASP A 124 -0.65 -2.54 2.61
CA ASP A 124 -0.95 -1.36 3.40
C ASP A 124 -1.00 -1.78 4.85
N MET A 125 -0.13 -1.23 5.69
CA MET A 125 -0.10 -1.56 7.12
C MET A 125 0.17 -0.35 8.01
N TRP A 126 -0.44 -0.37 9.19
CA TRP A 126 -0.16 0.57 10.27
C TRP A 126 0.80 -0.03 11.27
N ILE A 127 1.78 0.76 11.67
CA ILE A 127 2.84 0.38 12.61
C ILE A 127 2.83 1.40 13.74
N THR A 128 2.81 0.95 14.98
CA THR A 128 2.91 1.81 16.17
C THR A 128 3.76 1.13 17.23
N TRP A 129 4.36 1.91 18.13
CA TRP A 129 5.09 1.37 19.28
C TRP A 129 5.21 2.36 20.42
N THR A 130 5.58 1.86 21.60
CA THR A 130 5.98 2.66 22.75
C THR A 130 7.47 2.46 22.97
N GLY A 131 8.26 3.53 22.84
CA GLY A 131 9.69 3.50 23.08
C GLY A 131 10.04 3.56 24.57
N VAL A 132 11.21 3.04 24.91
CA VAL A 132 11.77 3.08 26.27
C VAL A 132 12.63 4.32 26.40
N SER A 133 12.47 5.08 27.48
CA SER A 133 13.27 6.27 27.75
C SER A 133 14.74 5.90 27.90
N VAL A 134 15.62 6.66 27.26
CA VAL A 134 17.07 6.56 27.42
C VAL A 134 17.65 7.89 27.88
N GLU A 135 18.69 7.85 28.71
CA GLU A 135 19.32 9.05 29.24
C GLU A 135 20.08 9.79 28.13
N LYS A 136 19.56 10.96 27.75
CA LYS A 136 20.18 11.90 26.81
C LYS A 136 19.84 13.34 27.23
N PRO A 137 20.60 14.36 26.78
CA PRO A 137 20.32 15.77 27.11
C PRO A 137 18.91 16.24 26.72
N THR A 138 18.28 15.58 25.75
CA THR A 138 16.87 15.77 25.35
C THR A 138 16.11 14.46 25.48
N PRO A 139 14.81 14.47 25.84
CA PRO A 139 14.00 13.25 25.91
C PRO A 139 14.12 12.43 24.63
N HIS A 140 14.47 11.17 24.79
CA HIS A 140 14.75 10.26 23.69
C HIS A 140 14.25 8.86 24.05
N PHE A 141 13.59 8.22 23.11
CA PHE A 141 12.96 6.93 23.28
C PHE A 141 13.46 5.95 22.24
N GLU A 142 13.79 4.75 22.67
CA GLU A 142 14.38 3.73 21.82
C GLU A 142 13.57 2.43 21.83
N ILE A 143 13.60 1.73 20.70
CA ILE A 143 13.13 0.35 20.55
C ILE A 143 14.14 -0.41 19.69
N THR A 144 14.42 -1.65 20.06
CA THR A 144 15.42 -2.48 19.37
C THR A 144 14.71 -3.54 18.53
N ILE A 145 14.99 -3.55 17.23
CA ILE A 145 14.45 -4.52 16.27
C ILE A 145 15.59 -5.31 15.63
N LYS A 146 15.32 -6.55 15.20
CA LYS A 146 16.26 -7.34 14.40
C LYS A 146 16.13 -6.99 12.93
N ASN A 147 17.25 -6.88 12.21
CA ASN A 147 17.26 -6.84 10.76
C ASN A 147 17.27 -8.27 10.16
N ALA A 148 17.24 -8.40 8.83
CA ALA A 148 17.23 -9.70 8.16
C ALA A 148 18.49 -10.56 8.38
N LYS A 149 19.60 -9.96 8.85
CA LYS A 149 20.83 -10.65 9.26
C LYS A 149 20.83 -11.01 10.76
N ASN A 150 19.72 -10.80 11.46
CA ASN A 150 19.56 -10.99 12.91
C ASN A 150 20.44 -10.05 13.77
N GLU A 151 20.92 -8.95 13.19
CA GLU A 151 21.64 -7.90 13.91
C GLU A 151 20.64 -6.98 14.62
N ALA A 152 21.00 -6.52 15.82
CA ALA A 152 20.17 -5.56 16.56
C ALA A 152 20.31 -4.15 15.96
N VAL A 153 19.18 -3.52 15.66
CA VAL A 153 19.09 -2.15 15.17
C VAL A 153 18.25 -1.34 16.15
N VAL A 154 18.80 -0.23 16.63
CA VAL A 154 18.11 0.70 17.53
C VAL A 154 17.38 1.74 16.70
N ILE A 155 16.06 1.82 16.90
CA ILE A 155 15.23 2.90 16.36
C ILE A 155 15.04 3.94 17.45
N SER A 156 15.40 5.17 17.12
CA SER A 156 15.46 6.32 18.00
C SER A 156 14.39 7.34 17.66
N THR A 157 13.66 7.86 18.65
CA THR A 157 12.58 8.84 18.47
C THR A 157 12.54 9.88 19.59
N LYS A 158 11.91 11.03 19.33
CA LYS A 158 11.70 12.10 20.33
C LYS A 158 10.38 11.98 21.11
N ILE A 159 9.50 11.06 20.72
CA ILE A 159 8.19 10.85 21.33
C ILE A 159 8.10 9.43 21.86
N GLN A 160 7.45 9.24 23.00
CA GLN A 160 7.36 7.93 23.62
C GLN A 160 6.39 7.01 22.86
N ASN A 161 5.20 7.51 22.57
CA ASN A 161 4.16 6.77 21.87
C ASN A 161 4.19 7.16 20.40
N VAL A 162 4.78 6.29 19.58
CA VAL A 162 4.97 6.51 18.15
C VAL A 162 3.73 6.02 17.41
N ASP A 163 3.06 6.95 16.75
CA ASP A 163 1.92 6.69 15.89
C ASP A 163 2.35 6.23 14.48
N HIS A 164 1.36 5.85 13.66
CA HIS A 164 1.62 5.37 12.30
C HIS A 164 2.30 6.42 11.42
N ASP A 165 1.90 7.67 11.54
CA ASP A 165 2.45 8.77 10.74
C ASP A 165 3.93 8.98 11.06
N THR A 166 4.31 8.98 12.34
CA THR A 166 5.71 9.10 12.75
C THR A 166 6.49 7.84 12.35
N ALA A 167 5.91 6.65 12.52
CA ALA A 167 6.49 5.39 12.10
C ALA A 167 6.79 5.35 10.60
N SER A 168 5.86 5.82 9.76
CA SER A 168 5.99 5.74 8.30
C SER A 168 7.15 6.57 7.76
N HIS A 169 7.57 7.61 8.49
CA HIS A 169 8.69 8.48 8.14
C HIS A 169 10.00 8.12 8.84
N ASN A 170 10.03 7.08 9.69
CA ASN A 170 11.25 6.68 10.38
C ASN A 170 12.21 5.96 9.42
N GLU A 171 13.27 6.65 8.99
CA GLU A 171 14.25 6.12 8.03
C GLU A 171 14.94 4.84 8.51
N THR A 172 15.21 4.71 9.82
CA THR A 172 15.81 3.49 10.38
C THR A 172 14.88 2.28 10.23
N LEU A 173 13.58 2.44 10.52
CA LEU A 173 12.58 1.39 10.30
C LEU A 173 12.47 1.04 8.80
N GLN A 174 12.51 2.04 7.92
CA GLN A 174 12.50 1.81 6.47
C GLN A 174 13.73 1.00 6.00
N LEU A 175 14.92 1.29 6.54
CA LEU A 175 16.13 0.53 6.26
C LEU A 175 16.05 -0.91 6.80
N VAL A 176 15.45 -1.11 7.97
CA VAL A 176 15.19 -2.46 8.51
C VAL A 176 14.24 -3.22 7.58
N GLY A 177 13.11 -2.63 7.17
CA GLY A 177 12.21 -3.24 6.20
C GLY A 177 12.92 -3.62 4.90
N ARG A 178 13.74 -2.70 4.35
CA ARG A 178 14.54 -2.94 3.14
C ARG A 178 15.49 -4.13 3.31
N SER A 179 16.04 -4.36 4.49
CA SER A 179 16.88 -5.54 4.76
C SER A 179 16.12 -6.86 4.58
N TYR A 180 14.81 -6.88 4.84
CA TYR A 180 13.92 -8.02 4.59
C TYR A 180 13.41 -8.07 3.14
N GLY A 181 13.74 -7.11 2.27
CA GLY A 181 13.14 -7.00 0.94
C GLY A 181 11.73 -6.39 0.94
N VAL A 182 11.37 -5.64 1.97
CA VAL A 182 10.08 -4.93 2.11
C VAL A 182 10.33 -3.43 2.16
N GLN A 183 10.02 -2.73 1.08
CA GLN A 183 10.42 -1.35 0.86
C GLN A 183 9.23 -0.40 1.02
N LYS A 184 9.47 0.72 1.71
CA LYS A 184 8.47 1.77 1.95
C LYS A 184 8.28 2.64 0.73
N LEU A 185 7.02 2.93 0.35
CA LEU A 185 6.72 4.08 -0.51
C LEU A 185 6.54 5.33 0.37
N VAL A 186 7.47 6.27 0.33
CA VAL A 186 7.48 7.42 1.27
C VAL A 186 6.26 8.33 1.11
N SER A 187 5.76 8.52 -0.12
CA SER A 187 4.61 9.39 -0.39
C SER A 187 3.26 8.84 0.06
N ASP A 188 3.17 7.53 0.34
CA ASP A 188 1.95 6.85 0.73
C ASP A 188 2.17 6.12 2.07
N LYS A 189 1.81 6.77 3.18
CA LYS A 189 2.16 6.35 4.55
C LYS A 189 1.90 4.87 4.88
N PRO A 190 0.76 4.25 4.55
CA PRO A 190 0.54 2.83 4.81
C PRO A 190 1.32 1.88 3.88
N HIS A 191 1.72 2.32 2.68
CA HIS A 191 2.16 1.43 1.62
C HIS A 191 3.59 0.91 1.76
N TRP A 192 3.74 -0.41 1.66
CA TRP A 192 5.00 -1.12 1.52
C TRP A 192 4.90 -2.15 0.39
N SER A 193 5.97 -2.36 -0.35
CA SER A 193 6.02 -3.33 -1.45
C SER A 193 7.39 -3.97 -1.60
N ASP A 194 7.54 -4.91 -2.53
CA ASP A 194 8.84 -5.51 -2.88
C ASP A 194 9.87 -4.48 -3.34
N ASN A 195 9.42 -3.35 -3.92
CA ASN A 195 10.30 -2.37 -4.55
C ASN A 195 10.02 -0.89 -4.18
N GLY A 196 9.13 -0.64 -3.22
CA GLY A 196 8.84 0.70 -2.70
C GLY A 196 8.04 1.57 -3.67
N ARG A 197 7.33 0.95 -4.60
CA ARG A 197 6.39 1.57 -5.55
C ARG A 197 5.00 0.98 -5.42
#